data_AF-A0A1F5B9I2-F1
#
_entry.id   AF-A0A1F5B9I2-F1
#
_cell.length_a   1.000
_cell.length_b   1.000
_cell.length_c   1.000
_cell.angle_alpha   90.00
_cell.angle_beta   90.00
_cell.angle_gamma   90.00
#
_symmetry.space_group_name_H-M   'P 1'
#
loop_
_entity.id
_entity.type
_entity.pdbx_description
1 polymer ?
#
loop_
_entity_poly.entity_id
_entity_poly.type
_entity_poly.pdbx_seq_one_letter_code
_entity_poly.pdbx_strand_id
1 'polypeptide(L)'
;MQWVRDMLKAIGDLPLRTRKDFLRDRHHAAAAESYLRRALEALFDMGRHILSKKFASPATEYKEIAQGLLERKVLSEKEADLLRDMAGYRNRMVHFYHDIGPQELYEICRNHLDDVRAVLKGFVRWIRKNR
;
A
#
# COMPACT_ATOMS: atom_id res chain seq x y z
N MET A 1 -4.17 -9.79 -5.30
CA MET A 1 -4.22 -8.81 -6.42
C MET A 1 -5.58 -8.13 -6.57
N GLN A 2 -6.69 -8.86 -6.76
CA GLN A 2 -8.03 -8.25 -6.89
C GLN A 2 -8.39 -7.40 -5.67
N TRP A 3 -8.14 -7.93 -4.46
CA TRP A 3 -8.38 -7.22 -3.21
C TRP A 3 -7.75 -5.82 -3.12
N VAL A 4 -6.48 -5.67 -3.51
CA VAL A 4 -5.82 -4.34 -3.54
C VAL A 4 -6.56 -3.39 -4.47
N ARG A 5 -7.01 -3.86 -5.64
CA ARG A 5 -7.79 -3.04 -6.58
C ARG A 5 -9.14 -2.63 -6.00
N ASP A 6 -9.81 -3.54 -5.30
CA ASP A 6 -11.09 -3.26 -4.67
C ASP A 6 -10.96 -2.19 -3.59
N MET A 7 -9.91 -2.26 -2.76
CA MET A 7 -9.63 -1.22 -1.76
C MET A 7 -9.31 0.13 -2.41
N LEU A 8 -8.49 0.14 -3.46
CA LEU A 8 -8.20 1.37 -4.21
C LEU A 8 -9.43 1.96 -4.90
N LYS A 9 -10.34 1.12 -5.38
CA LYS A 9 -11.61 1.56 -5.95
C LYS A 9 -12.49 2.19 -4.87
N ALA A 10 -12.64 1.52 -3.73
CA ALA A 10 -13.42 2.03 -2.60
C ALA A 10 -12.90 3.39 -2.10
N ILE A 11 -11.57 3.61 -2.07
CA ILE A 11 -11.00 4.93 -1.78
C ILE A 11 -11.39 5.95 -2.86
N GLY A 12 -11.34 5.55 -4.13
CA GLY A 12 -11.73 6.42 -5.25
C GLY A 12 -13.21 6.83 -5.25
N ASP A 13 -14.08 6.05 -4.61
CA ASP A 13 -15.51 6.35 -4.45
C ASP A 13 -15.79 7.37 -3.34
N LEU A 14 -14.79 7.72 -2.52
CA LEU A 14 -14.90 8.77 -1.50
C LEU A 14 -14.90 10.18 -2.12
N PRO A 15 -15.47 11.20 -1.45
CA PRO A 15 -15.52 12.56 -1.98
C PRO A 15 -14.16 13.28 -1.90
N LEU A 16 -13.21 12.84 -2.72
CA LEU A 16 -11.83 13.33 -2.75
C LEU A 16 -11.64 14.59 -3.63
N ARG A 17 -12.71 15.09 -4.26
CA ARG A 17 -12.64 16.27 -5.17
C ARG A 17 -12.15 17.52 -4.46
N THR A 18 -12.65 17.77 -3.25
CA THR A 18 -12.20 18.89 -2.42
C THR A 18 -11.94 18.41 -1.00
N ARG A 19 -10.98 19.05 -0.32
CA ARG A 19 -10.70 18.78 1.08
C ARG A 19 -11.94 19.03 1.96
N LYS A 20 -12.73 20.05 1.63
CA LYS A 20 -13.95 20.41 2.37
C LYS A 20 -15.00 19.30 2.32
N ASP A 21 -15.22 18.70 1.15
CA ASP A 21 -16.22 17.63 1.01
C ASP A 21 -15.80 16.35 1.76
N PHE A 22 -14.50 16.02 1.70
CA PHE A 22 -13.94 14.90 2.45
C PHE A 22 -14.09 15.10 3.97
N LEU A 23 -13.69 16.27 4.47
CA LEU A 23 -13.69 16.58 5.91
C LEU A 23 -15.08 16.84 6.50
N ARG A 24 -16.13 16.94 5.67
CA ARG A 24 -17.50 17.21 6.13
C ARG A 24 -18.10 16.05 6.93
N ASP A 25 -17.63 14.83 6.69
CA ASP A 25 -18.09 13.63 7.41
C ASP A 25 -16.89 12.84 7.92
N ARG A 26 -16.87 12.61 9.25
CA ARG A 26 -15.85 11.79 9.92
C ARG A 26 -15.78 10.36 9.36
N HIS A 27 -16.88 9.85 8.82
CA HIS A 27 -16.93 8.51 8.24
C HIS A 27 -16.10 8.39 6.95
N HIS A 28 -15.90 9.49 6.20
CA HIS A 28 -15.01 9.46 5.04
C HIS A 28 -13.56 9.17 5.44
N ALA A 29 -13.08 9.85 6.49
CA ALA A 29 -11.72 9.64 7.00
C ALA A 29 -11.55 8.22 7.56
N ALA A 30 -12.51 7.75 8.37
CA ALA A 30 -12.48 6.39 8.91
C ALA A 30 -12.50 5.32 7.81
N ALA A 31 -13.30 5.52 6.75
CA ALA A 31 -13.34 4.63 5.60
C ALA A 31 -12.02 4.65 4.82
N ALA A 32 -11.48 5.84 4.52
CA ALA A 32 -10.21 6.03 3.84
C ALA A 32 -9.06 5.30 4.56
N GLU A 33 -8.94 5.50 5.87
CA GLU A 33 -7.94 4.84 6.71
C GLU A 33 -8.06 3.31 6.63
N SER A 34 -9.28 2.78 6.79
CA SER A 34 -9.54 1.34 6.76
C SER A 34 -9.18 0.72 5.40
N TYR A 35 -9.61 1.33 4.30
CA TYR A 35 -9.32 0.83 2.96
C TYR A 35 -7.82 0.93 2.62
N LEU A 36 -7.17 2.04 2.98
CA LEU A 36 -5.74 2.23 2.74
C LEU A 36 -4.92 1.19 3.51
N ARG A 37 -5.19 1.02 4.81
CA ARG A 37 -4.51 0.01 5.64
C ARG A 37 -4.64 -1.39 5.05
N ARG A 38 -5.84 -1.78 4.59
CA ARG A 38 -6.12 -3.08 3.97
C ARG A 38 -5.41 -3.25 2.62
N ALA A 39 -5.31 -2.18 1.82
CA ALA A 39 -4.58 -2.20 0.57
C ALA A 39 -3.08 -2.43 0.79
N LEU A 40 -2.49 -1.71 1.76
CA LEU A 40 -1.08 -1.85 2.12
C LEU A 40 -0.77 -3.23 2.68
N GLU A 41 -1.58 -3.74 3.63
CA GLU A 41 -1.38 -5.09 4.18
C GLU A 41 -1.37 -6.15 3.08
N ALA A 42 -2.34 -6.08 2.16
CA ALA A 42 -2.41 -7.04 1.06
C ALA A 42 -1.23 -6.93 0.08
N LEU A 43 -0.63 -5.75 -0.11
CA LEU A 43 0.62 -5.61 -0.87
C LEU A 43 1.79 -6.29 -0.16
N PHE A 44 1.91 -6.09 1.16
CA PHE A 44 2.98 -6.70 1.94
C PHE A 44 2.85 -8.21 2.04
N ASP A 45 1.63 -8.73 2.22
CA ASP A 45 1.37 -10.17 2.21
C ASP A 45 1.74 -10.80 0.87
N MET A 46 1.47 -10.11 -0.25
CA MET A 46 1.93 -10.57 -1.56
C MET A 46 3.46 -10.63 -1.64
N GLY A 47 4.15 -9.58 -1.17
CA GLY A 47 5.61 -9.54 -1.11
C GLY A 47 6.19 -10.68 -0.28
N ARG A 48 5.69 -10.84 0.95
CA ARG A 48 6.06 -11.92 1.89
C ARG A 48 5.84 -13.29 1.29
N HIS A 49 4.70 -13.49 0.61
CA HIS A 49 4.38 -14.76 -0.04
C HIS A 49 5.36 -15.08 -1.17
N ILE A 50 5.71 -14.10 -2.02
CA ILE A 50 6.71 -14.28 -3.08
C ILE A 50 8.07 -14.66 -2.48
N LEU A 51 8.54 -13.90 -1.48
CA LEU A 51 9.82 -14.15 -0.82
C LEU A 51 9.90 -15.54 -0.17
N SER A 52 8.84 -15.95 0.54
CA SER A 52 8.77 -17.27 1.15
C SER A 52 8.70 -18.39 0.11
N LYS A 53 7.77 -18.32 -0.84
CA LYS A 53 7.47 -19.44 -1.75
C LYS A 53 8.43 -19.59 -2.93
N LYS A 54 8.98 -18.49 -3.45
CA LYS A 54 9.83 -18.52 -4.65
C LYS A 54 11.31 -18.46 -4.32
N PHE A 55 11.66 -18.01 -3.11
CA PHE A 55 13.05 -17.71 -2.76
C PHE A 55 13.51 -18.34 -1.44
N ALA A 56 12.63 -19.05 -0.73
CA ALA A 56 12.90 -19.64 0.59
C ALA A 56 13.51 -18.64 1.59
N SER A 57 13.12 -17.36 1.46
CA SER A 57 13.69 -16.24 2.22
C SER A 57 12.57 -15.49 2.92
N PRO A 58 11.99 -16.04 4.01
CA PRO A 58 10.91 -15.36 4.71
C PRO A 58 11.40 -14.03 5.28
N ALA A 59 10.62 -12.97 5.09
CA ALA A 59 10.83 -11.67 5.71
C ALA A 59 9.67 -11.40 6.68
N THR A 60 9.99 -11.01 7.91
CA THR A 60 8.99 -10.75 8.96
C THR A 60 8.57 -9.29 8.95
N GLU A 61 9.53 -8.39 8.79
CA GLU A 61 9.29 -6.95 8.80
C GLU A 61 8.93 -6.38 7.42
N TYR A 62 8.11 -5.33 7.39
CA TYR A 62 7.68 -4.70 6.14
C TYR A 62 8.83 -4.09 5.33
N LYS A 63 9.84 -3.51 6.00
CA LYS A 63 11.01 -2.95 5.32
C LYS A 63 11.91 -4.04 4.73
N GLU A 64 12.07 -5.15 5.42
CA GLU A 64 12.79 -6.33 4.91
C GLU A 64 12.11 -6.91 3.66
N ILE A 65 10.77 -6.91 3.62
CA ILE A 65 10.02 -7.34 2.42
C ILE A 65 10.42 -6.48 1.21
N ALA A 66 10.43 -5.15 1.34
CA ALA A 66 10.82 -4.26 0.25
C ALA A 66 12.26 -4.53 -0.23
N GLN A 67 13.19 -4.69 0.72
CA GLN A 67 14.60 -4.97 0.42
C GLN A 67 14.78 -6.32 -0.27
N GLY A 68 14.20 -7.40 0.26
CA GLY A 68 14.32 -8.73 -0.33
C GLY A 68 13.72 -8.81 -1.74
N LEU A 69 12.62 -8.08 -1.99
CA LEU A 69 12.01 -8.01 -3.33
C LEU A 69 12.90 -7.28 -4.35
N LEU A 70 13.66 -6.27 -3.91
CA LEU A 70 14.64 -5.57 -4.73
C LEU A 70 15.82 -6.50 -5.07
N GLU A 71 16.43 -7.11 -4.06
CA GLU A 71 17.59 -8.00 -4.22
C GLU A 71 17.32 -9.16 -5.18
N ARG A 72 16.09 -9.70 -5.14
CA ARG A 72 15.63 -10.78 -6.04
C ARG A 72 15.06 -10.27 -7.37
N LYS A 73 15.16 -8.96 -7.64
CA LYS A 73 14.68 -8.31 -8.87
C LYS A 73 13.20 -8.55 -9.16
N VAL A 74 12.39 -8.70 -8.09
CA VAL A 74 10.94 -8.78 -8.18
C VAL A 74 10.36 -7.40 -8.47
N LEU A 75 10.88 -6.41 -7.75
CA LEU A 75 10.59 -4.99 -7.94
C LEU A 75 11.85 -4.29 -8.45
N SER A 76 11.64 -3.23 -9.24
CA SER A 76 12.70 -2.26 -9.54
C SER A 76 13.05 -1.44 -8.29
N GLU A 77 14.19 -0.76 -8.31
CA GLU A 77 14.64 0.12 -7.22
C GLU A 77 13.55 1.13 -6.84
N LYS A 78 13.01 1.86 -7.83
CA LYS A 78 11.90 2.81 -7.63
C LYS A 78 10.66 2.16 -6.99
N GLU A 79 10.26 0.97 -7.42
CA GLU A 79 9.10 0.29 -6.84
C GLU A 79 9.36 -0.23 -5.41
N ALA A 80 10.59 -0.65 -5.13
CA ALA A 80 10.99 -1.09 -3.80
C ALA A 80 11.07 0.10 -2.83
N ASP A 81 11.55 1.25 -3.27
CA ASP A 81 11.56 2.48 -2.47
C ASP A 81 10.14 2.92 -2.11
N LEU A 82 9.22 2.93 -3.07
CA LEU A 82 7.79 3.20 -2.80
C LEU A 82 7.22 2.21 -1.77
N LEU A 83 7.55 0.93 -1.89
CA LEU A 83 7.09 -0.09 -0.93
C LEU A 83 7.72 0.12 0.46
N ARG A 84 8.95 0.62 0.55
CA ARG A 84 9.62 0.96 1.81
C ARG A 84 8.95 2.16 2.49
N ASP A 85 8.55 3.17 1.73
CA ASP A 85 7.79 4.31 2.25
C ASP A 85 6.41 3.89 2.76
N MET A 86 5.72 3.04 1.99
CA MET A 86 4.46 2.41 2.41
C MET A 86 4.61 1.58 3.69
N ALA A 87 5.77 0.96 3.92
CA ALA A 87 6.05 0.19 5.14
C ALA A 87 6.10 1.12 6.36
N GLY A 88 6.77 2.26 6.21
CA GLY A 88 6.79 3.31 7.22
C GLY A 88 5.39 3.82 7.52
N TYR A 89 4.61 4.12 6.48
CA TYR A 89 3.26 4.62 6.64
C TYR A 89 2.33 3.60 7.31
N ARG A 90 2.36 2.32 6.89
CA ARG A 90 1.56 1.25 7.52
C ARG A 90 1.90 1.10 9.00
N ASN A 91 3.18 1.18 9.37
CA ASN A 91 3.60 1.14 10.77
C ASN A 91 3.04 2.34 11.55
N ARG A 92 3.05 3.53 10.95
CA ARG A 92 2.43 4.72 11.54
C ARG A 92 0.94 4.54 11.77
N MET A 93 0.22 3.94 10.82
CA MET A 93 -1.22 3.66 10.94
C MET A 93 -1.58 2.72 12.09
N VAL A 94 -0.64 1.94 12.62
CA VAL A 94 -0.89 1.00 13.73
C VAL A 94 -0.34 1.51 15.05
N HIS A 95 0.88 2.05 15.05
CA HIS A 95 1.57 2.43 16.30
C HIS A 95 1.34 3.89 16.68
N PHE A 96 1.06 4.76 15.70
CA PHE A 96 0.87 6.21 15.87
C PHE A 96 -0.47 6.64 15.27
N TYR A 97 -1.49 5.79 15.40
CA TYR A 97 -2.82 6.03 14.80
C TYR A 97 -3.46 7.34 15.28
N HIS A 98 -3.13 7.79 16.50
CA HIS A 98 -3.62 9.05 17.07
C HIS A 98 -3.01 10.29 16.38
N ASP A 99 -1.87 10.13 15.70
CA ASP A 99 -1.19 11.21 14.98
C ASP A 99 -1.63 11.30 13.50
N ILE A 100 -2.45 10.36 13.02
CA ILE A 100 -2.94 10.37 11.64
C ILE A 100 -4.26 11.15 11.59
N GLY A 101 -4.17 12.37 11.06
CA GLY A 101 -5.31 13.25 10.91
C GLY A 101 -6.12 13.01 9.63
N PRO A 102 -7.40 13.40 9.61
CA PRO A 102 -8.23 13.39 8.39
C PRO A 102 -7.63 14.17 7.21
N GLN A 103 -6.86 15.23 7.48
CA GLN A 103 -6.20 16.03 6.44
C GLN A 103 -5.10 15.24 5.73
N GLU A 104 -4.28 14.53 6.49
CA GLU A 104 -3.21 13.68 5.96
C GLU A 104 -3.80 12.50 5.15
N LEU A 105 -4.86 11.87 5.65
CA LEU A 105 -5.56 10.81 4.93
C LEU A 105 -6.13 11.30 3.59
N TYR A 106 -6.67 12.52 3.55
CA TYR A 106 -7.13 13.14 2.31
C TYR A 106 -5.98 13.30 1.31
N GLU A 107 -4.84 13.86 1.73
CA GLU A 107 -3.68 14.08 0.88
C GLU A 107 -3.14 12.77 0.30
N ILE A 108 -3.04 11.73 1.13
CA ILE A 108 -2.56 10.41 0.71
C ILE A 108 -3.55 9.75 -0.25
N CYS A 109 -4.83 9.74 0.08
CA CYS A 109 -5.86 9.16 -0.78
C CYS A 109 -6.03 9.93 -2.09
N ARG A 110 -5.68 11.21 -2.13
CA ARG A 110 -5.76 12.01 -3.36
C ARG A 110 -4.53 11.85 -4.24
N ASN A 111 -3.33 11.82 -3.66
CA ASN A 111 -2.08 12.00 -4.40
C ASN A 111 -1.22 10.73 -4.52
N HIS A 112 -1.38 9.75 -3.63
CA HIS A 112 -0.44 8.62 -3.49
C HIS A 112 -1.01 7.25 -3.84
N LEU A 113 -2.27 7.17 -4.30
CA LEU A 113 -2.84 5.88 -4.73
C LEU A 113 -2.15 5.30 -5.96
N ASP A 114 -1.56 6.14 -6.81
CA ASP A 114 -0.81 5.67 -7.97
C ASP A 114 0.49 4.96 -7.59
N ASP A 115 1.07 5.28 -6.43
CA ASP A 115 2.24 4.58 -5.90
C ASP A 115 1.87 3.12 -5.57
N VAL A 116 0.74 2.91 -4.89
CA VAL A 116 0.19 1.58 -4.59
C VAL A 116 -0.08 0.81 -5.90
N ARG A 117 -0.61 1.49 -6.92
CA ARG A 117 -0.83 0.88 -8.25
C ARG A 117 0.49 0.53 -8.94
N ALA A 118 1.54 1.34 -8.79
CA ALA A 118 2.85 1.09 -9.38
C ALA A 118 3.48 -0.19 -8.81
N VAL A 119 3.51 -0.33 -7.47
CA VAL A 119 4.01 -1.56 -6.82
C VAL A 119 3.17 -2.77 -7.23
N LEU A 120 1.84 -2.65 -7.25
CA LEU A 120 0.97 -3.75 -7.70
C LEU A 120 1.26 -4.16 -9.15
N LYS A 121 1.50 -3.19 -10.05
CA LYS A 121 1.92 -3.46 -11.44
C LYS A 121 3.26 -4.19 -11.47
N GLY A 122 4.21 -3.82 -10.60
CA GLY A 122 5.48 -4.51 -10.44
C GLY A 122 5.31 -5.99 -10.09
N PHE A 123 4.47 -6.29 -9.11
CA PHE A 123 4.12 -7.68 -8.76
C PHE A 123 3.46 -8.43 -9.92
N VAL A 124 2.46 -7.84 -10.58
CA VAL A 124 1.78 -8.46 -11.73
C VAL A 124 2.78 -8.77 -12.86
N ARG A 125 3.65 -7.81 -13.18
CA ARG A 125 4.70 -7.96 -14.21
C ARG A 125 5.60 -9.13 -13.88
N TRP A 126 6.11 -9.21 -12.65
CA TRP A 126 7.00 -10.29 -12.24
C TRP A 126 6.30 -11.66 -12.25
N ILE A 127 5.08 -11.74 -11.71
CA ILE A 127 4.30 -13.00 -11.70
C ILE A 127 4.06 -13.51 -13.11
N ARG A 128 3.71 -12.64 -14.06
CA ARG A 128 3.48 -13.03 -15.47
C ARG A 128 4.74 -13.57 -16.14
N LYS A 129 5.91 -13.01 -15.82
CA LYS A 129 7.20 -13.42 -16.39
C LYS A 129 7.72 -14.74 -15.81
N ASN A 130 7.34 -15.06 -14.58
CA ASN A 130 7.84 -16.22 -13.82
C ASN A 130 6.72 -17.23 -13.49
N ARG A 131 5.70 -17.27 -14.36
CA ARG A 131 4.56 -18.18 -14.24
C ARG A 131 4.88 -19.52 -14.83
#